data_AF-A0A352J187-F1
#
_entry.id   AF-A0A352J187-F1
#
_cell.length_a   1.000
_cell.length_b   1.000
_cell.length_c   1.000
_cell.angle_alpha   90.00
_cell.angle_beta   90.00
_cell.angle_gamma   90.00
#
_symmetry.space_group_name_H-M   'P 1'
#
loop_
_entity.id
_entity.type
_entity.pdbx_description
1 polymer ?
#
loop_
_entity_poly.entity_id
_entity_poly.type
_entity_poly.pdbx_seq_one_letter_code
_entity_poly.pdbx_strand_id
1 'polypeptide(L)'
;MDHLVNIAYEAATADLGDVNMIDPYHLKAYGLEAVNYNRDIEAFNLLKEILTKITGNNSVYLSPTDMGVNRISAGIIDDERCKEAAYQEIIRRHLRGFVDYAMGQIDTETLERNAEIMERVGAKDEDRLVVEPARRAAKDAETNGKGYGGIYCGAAIELNDGTLVTGKNSSLLHASSSMILNAIKHLAGLPDNMILLPENIIDSVTHLKKDILNGKNASLDVEETLIALAISAISNPAAQMALQKLTELNNCEMHSTHIPTPGDEAGLRKLKINVTCDPLFSSKRLFVSE
;
A
#
# COMPACT_ATOMS: atom_id res chain seq x y z
N MET A 1 -13.98 5.14 -21.81
CA MET A 1 -14.20 4.07 -20.80
C MET A 1 -12.87 3.67 -20.17
N ASP A 2 -11.88 3.35 -21.00
CA ASP A 2 -10.58 2.76 -20.61
C ASP A 2 -9.55 3.75 -20.02
N HIS A 3 -10.01 4.89 -19.50
CA HIS A 3 -9.11 5.82 -18.84
C HIS A 3 -8.63 5.23 -17.51
N LEU A 4 -7.32 5.26 -17.22
CA LEU A 4 -6.75 4.62 -16.04
C LEU A 4 -7.40 5.09 -14.72
N VAL A 5 -7.82 6.35 -14.64
CA VAL A 5 -8.55 6.88 -13.46
C VAL A 5 -9.86 6.10 -13.21
N ASN A 6 -10.60 5.73 -14.25
CA ASN A 6 -11.82 4.93 -14.09
C ASN A 6 -11.49 3.48 -13.73
N ILE A 7 -10.42 2.94 -14.30
CA ILE A 7 -9.98 1.57 -14.01
C ILE A 7 -9.46 1.44 -12.57
N ALA A 8 -8.77 2.46 -12.05
CA ALA A 8 -8.36 2.52 -10.66
C ALA A 8 -9.56 2.58 -9.70
N TYR A 9 -10.66 3.25 -10.09
CA TYR A 9 -11.92 3.19 -9.35
C TYR A 9 -12.47 1.76 -9.33
N GLU A 10 -12.51 1.08 -10.48
CA GLU A 10 -12.97 -0.31 -10.58
C GLU A 10 -12.13 -1.26 -9.73
N ALA A 11 -10.81 -1.07 -9.66
CA ALA A 11 -9.91 -1.81 -8.78
C ALA A 11 -10.17 -1.52 -7.29
N ALA A 12 -10.59 -0.30 -6.96
CA ALA A 12 -10.92 0.09 -5.60
C ALA A 12 -12.29 -0.43 -5.13
N THR A 13 -13.16 -0.83 -6.06
CA THR A 13 -14.53 -1.32 -5.81
C THR A 13 -14.74 -2.73 -6.35
N ALA A 14 -13.68 -3.53 -6.45
CA ALA A 14 -13.76 -4.89 -6.98
C ALA A 14 -14.74 -5.77 -6.18
N ASP A 15 -14.82 -5.55 -4.86
CA ASP A 15 -15.74 -6.20 -3.92
C ASP A 15 -17.21 -5.83 -4.15
N LEU A 16 -17.47 -4.61 -4.61
CA LEU A 16 -18.83 -4.10 -4.84
C LEU A 16 -19.44 -4.53 -6.17
N GLY A 17 -18.66 -5.18 -7.02
CA GLY A 17 -19.14 -5.61 -8.32
C GLY A 17 -19.24 -4.49 -9.36
N ASP A 18 -18.88 -3.24 -9.03
CA ASP A 18 -19.16 -2.06 -9.86
C ASP A 18 -18.33 -2.04 -11.15
N VAL A 19 -18.99 -2.21 -12.30
CA VAL A 19 -18.34 -2.22 -13.62
C VAL A 19 -18.64 -0.92 -14.35
N ASN A 20 -17.60 -0.26 -14.85
CA ASN A 20 -17.74 0.90 -15.72
C ASN A 20 -18.35 0.48 -17.06
N MET A 21 -19.34 1.23 -17.54
CA MET A 21 -20.08 0.94 -18.77
C MET A 21 -20.43 2.24 -19.49
N ILE A 22 -20.66 2.15 -20.81
CA ILE A 22 -21.25 3.26 -21.56
C ILE A 22 -22.70 3.43 -21.13
N ASP A 23 -23.11 4.66 -20.82
CA ASP A 23 -24.50 5.00 -20.48
C ASP A 23 -25.38 4.92 -21.74
N PRO A 24 -26.24 3.89 -21.87
CA PRO A 24 -27.05 3.71 -23.06
C PRO A 24 -28.18 4.76 -23.15
N TYR A 25 -28.61 5.33 -22.03
CA TYR A 25 -29.67 6.34 -21.99
C TYR A 25 -29.14 7.68 -22.49
N HIS A 26 -27.94 8.07 -22.07
CA HIS A 26 -27.31 9.30 -22.52
C HIS A 26 -26.98 9.25 -24.01
N LEU A 27 -26.41 8.11 -24.47
CA LEU A 27 -26.13 7.88 -25.88
C LEU A 27 -27.39 7.94 -26.74
N LYS A 28 -28.50 7.34 -26.28
CA LYS A 28 -29.77 7.37 -27.00
C LYS A 28 -30.41 8.77 -27.04
N ALA A 29 -30.32 9.53 -25.94
CA ALA A 29 -30.96 10.83 -25.83
C ALA A 29 -30.21 11.93 -26.58
N TYR A 30 -28.86 11.90 -26.56
CA TYR A 30 -28.04 12.99 -27.03
C TYR A 30 -27.04 12.60 -28.15
N GLY A 31 -26.86 11.31 -28.43
CA GLY A 31 -25.83 10.83 -29.35
C GLY A 31 -24.41 10.99 -28.82
N LEU A 32 -24.24 11.22 -27.52
CA LEU A 32 -22.95 11.43 -26.86
C LEU A 32 -22.61 10.25 -25.96
N GLU A 33 -21.38 9.76 -26.05
CA GLU A 33 -20.89 8.72 -25.16
C GLU A 33 -20.52 9.31 -23.78
N ALA A 34 -21.06 8.71 -22.73
CA ALA A 34 -20.72 9.00 -21.34
C ALA A 34 -20.47 7.69 -20.60
N VAL A 35 -19.62 7.72 -19.58
CA VAL A 35 -19.32 6.54 -18.74
C VAL A 35 -20.11 6.63 -17.45
N ASN A 36 -20.80 5.55 -17.11
CA ASN A 36 -21.50 5.36 -15.84
C ASN A 36 -21.21 3.92 -15.34
N TYR A 37 -21.85 3.44 -14.29
CA TYR A 37 -21.65 2.10 -13.76
C TYR A 37 -22.96 1.30 -13.72
N ASN A 38 -22.84 -0.03 -13.80
CA ASN A 38 -23.97 -0.96 -13.95
C ASN A 38 -25.11 -0.70 -12.96
N ARG A 39 -24.79 -0.47 -11.67
CA ARG A 39 -25.79 -0.24 -10.62
C ARG A 39 -26.72 0.94 -10.91
N ASP A 40 -26.17 2.08 -11.34
CA ASP A 40 -26.96 3.28 -11.64
C ASP A 40 -27.74 3.13 -12.96
N ILE A 41 -27.13 2.50 -13.96
CA ILE A 41 -27.76 2.20 -15.25
C ILE A 41 -28.98 1.28 -15.06
N GLU A 42 -28.85 0.25 -14.24
CA GLU A 42 -29.93 -0.71 -13.93
C GLU A 42 -31.07 -0.04 -13.15
N ALA A 43 -30.75 0.83 -12.19
CA ALA A 43 -31.73 1.52 -11.36
C ALA A 43 -32.46 2.67 -12.07
N PHE A 44 -31.88 3.23 -13.15
CA PHE A 44 -32.30 4.50 -13.74
C PHE A 44 -33.79 4.55 -14.11
N ASN A 45 -34.33 3.53 -14.79
CA ASN A 45 -35.73 3.53 -15.23
C ASN A 45 -36.70 3.63 -14.05
N LEU A 46 -36.46 2.87 -12.98
CA LEU A 46 -37.29 2.92 -11.77
C LEU A 46 -37.20 4.31 -11.11
N LEU A 47 -35.98 4.84 -11.02
CA LEU A 47 -35.72 6.13 -10.39
C LEU A 47 -36.36 7.28 -11.18
N LYS A 48 -36.34 7.21 -12.51
CA LYS A 48 -37.03 8.14 -13.41
C LYS A 48 -38.55 8.17 -13.20
N GLU A 49 -39.19 7.02 -13.01
CA GLU A 49 -40.62 6.94 -12.72
C GLU A 49 -40.95 7.54 -11.34
N ILE A 50 -40.13 7.25 -10.33
CA ILE A 50 -40.27 7.84 -8.99
C ILE A 50 -40.16 9.37 -9.06
N LEU A 51 -39.17 9.91 -9.77
CA LEU A 51 -38.98 11.35 -9.94
C LEU A 51 -40.14 12.00 -10.68
N THR A 52 -40.65 11.34 -11.72
CA THR A 52 -41.83 11.81 -12.47
C THR A 52 -43.04 11.92 -11.54
N LYS A 53 -43.26 10.93 -10.67
CA LYS A 53 -44.35 10.95 -9.69
C LYS A 53 -44.18 12.04 -8.63
N ILE A 54 -42.97 12.24 -8.12
CA ILE A 54 -42.69 13.25 -7.08
C ILE A 54 -42.85 14.67 -7.63
N THR A 55 -42.34 14.92 -8.84
CA THR A 55 -42.33 16.25 -9.45
C THR A 55 -43.65 16.61 -10.15
N GLY A 56 -44.52 15.63 -10.39
CA GLY A 56 -45.81 15.82 -11.07
C GLY A 56 -45.69 16.14 -12.56
N ASN A 57 -44.46 16.13 -13.10
CA ASN A 57 -44.11 16.40 -14.49
C ASN A 57 -43.14 15.31 -14.99
N ASN A 58 -42.90 15.23 -16.30
CA ASN A 58 -41.87 14.33 -16.82
C ASN A 58 -40.51 14.59 -16.14
N SER A 59 -39.79 13.53 -15.81
CA SER A 59 -38.42 13.63 -15.27
C SER A 59 -37.55 14.53 -16.14
N VAL A 60 -36.88 15.49 -15.51
CA VAL A 60 -35.91 16.40 -16.14
C VAL A 60 -34.63 15.68 -16.59
N TYR A 61 -34.34 14.52 -16.01
CA TYR A 61 -33.18 13.71 -16.34
C TYR A 61 -33.55 12.64 -17.37
N LEU A 62 -32.79 12.58 -18.46
CA LEU A 62 -32.96 11.60 -19.53
C LEU A 62 -31.98 10.43 -19.44
N SER A 63 -30.97 10.53 -18.56
CA SER A 63 -29.96 9.52 -18.29
C SER A 63 -29.42 9.63 -16.85
N PRO A 64 -28.78 8.58 -16.29
CA PRO A 64 -28.07 8.70 -15.03
C PRO A 64 -26.89 9.67 -15.11
N THR A 65 -26.28 9.84 -16.29
CA THR A 65 -25.29 10.89 -16.53
C THR A 65 -25.87 12.30 -16.27
N ASP A 66 -27.10 12.59 -16.69
CA ASP A 66 -27.73 13.90 -16.44
C ASP A 66 -28.01 14.13 -14.94
N MET A 67 -28.25 13.06 -14.18
CA MET A 67 -28.42 13.13 -12.73
C MET A 67 -27.10 13.45 -12.02
N GLY A 68 -25.97 13.18 -12.67
CA GLY A 68 -24.64 13.49 -12.18
C GLY A 68 -24.35 14.99 -12.20
N VAL A 69 -23.71 15.47 -11.13
CA VAL A 69 -23.20 16.86 -11.03
C VAL A 69 -21.68 16.94 -11.08
N ASN A 70 -21.02 15.81 -11.41
CA ASN A 70 -19.57 15.67 -11.35
C ASN A 70 -18.86 16.61 -12.34
N ARG A 71 -17.82 17.31 -11.87
CA ARG A 71 -16.95 18.19 -12.66
C ARG A 71 -15.46 17.87 -12.52
N ILE A 72 -15.11 16.75 -11.89
CA ILE A 72 -13.72 16.38 -11.57
C ILE A 72 -12.83 16.40 -12.81
N SER A 73 -13.32 15.88 -13.95
CA SER A 73 -12.53 15.86 -15.20
C SER A 73 -12.14 17.25 -15.69
N ALA A 74 -12.96 18.28 -15.45
CA ALA A 74 -12.64 19.66 -15.81
C ALA A 74 -11.52 20.25 -14.94
N GLY A 75 -11.20 19.63 -13.80
CA GLY A 75 -10.11 20.01 -12.91
C GLY A 75 -8.79 19.30 -13.21
N ILE A 76 -8.74 18.36 -14.16
CA ILE A 76 -7.50 17.67 -14.54
C ILE A 76 -6.64 18.63 -15.37
N ILE A 77 -5.53 19.07 -14.77
CA ILE A 77 -4.55 19.96 -15.42
C ILE A 77 -3.36 19.21 -16.04
N ASP A 78 -3.13 17.97 -15.61
CA ASP A 78 -2.06 17.10 -16.08
C ASP A 78 -2.56 15.65 -16.11
N ASP A 79 -3.01 15.23 -17.28
CA ASP A 79 -3.64 13.93 -17.52
C ASP A 79 -2.65 12.77 -17.36
N GLU A 80 -1.39 12.96 -17.78
CA GLU A 80 -0.36 11.93 -17.71
C GLU A 80 0.04 11.64 -16.25
N ARG A 81 0.11 12.66 -15.39
CA ARG A 81 0.29 12.44 -13.95
C ARG A 81 -0.89 11.71 -13.31
N CYS A 82 -2.12 12.03 -13.71
CA CYS A 82 -3.30 11.32 -13.23
C CYS A 82 -3.30 9.86 -13.67
N LYS A 83 -2.88 9.57 -14.90
CA LYS A 83 -2.71 8.21 -15.43
C LYS A 83 -1.67 7.43 -14.65
N GLU A 84 -0.48 8.00 -14.43
CA GLU A 84 0.58 7.35 -13.66
C GLU A 84 0.14 7.05 -12.22
N ALA A 85 -0.48 8.02 -11.54
CA ALA A 85 -0.99 7.81 -10.19
C ALA A 85 -2.08 6.72 -10.14
N ALA A 86 -2.97 6.69 -11.12
CA ALA A 86 -4.00 5.66 -11.24
C ALA A 86 -3.41 4.28 -11.54
N TYR A 87 -2.37 4.21 -12.39
CA TYR A 87 -1.63 3.00 -12.68
C TYR A 87 -1.01 2.39 -11.42
N GLN A 88 -0.33 3.21 -10.61
CA GLN A 88 0.25 2.78 -9.34
C GLN A 88 -0.83 2.36 -8.31
N GLU A 89 -2.00 3.01 -8.30
CA GLU A 89 -3.13 2.62 -7.45
C GLU A 89 -3.69 1.25 -7.84
N ILE A 90 -3.78 0.91 -9.13
CA ILE A 90 -4.22 -0.41 -9.59
C ILE A 90 -3.29 -1.50 -9.04
N ILE A 91 -1.97 -1.30 -9.16
CA ILE A 91 -0.97 -2.25 -8.61
C ILE A 91 -1.11 -2.36 -7.09
N ARG A 92 -1.31 -1.23 -6.39
CA ARG A 92 -1.52 -1.21 -4.93
C ARG A 92 -2.76 -2.01 -4.53
N ARG A 93 -3.87 -1.87 -5.26
CA ARG A 93 -5.11 -2.62 -5.01
C ARG A 93 -4.95 -4.11 -5.29
N HIS A 94 -4.24 -4.46 -6.36
CA HIS A 94 -3.88 -5.84 -6.65
C HIS A 94 -3.11 -6.46 -5.49
N LEU A 95 -1.95 -5.92 -5.13
CA LEU A 95 -1.12 -6.43 -4.02
C LEU A 95 -1.90 -6.53 -2.71
N ARG A 96 -2.73 -5.53 -2.41
CA ARG A 96 -3.58 -5.54 -1.22
C ARG A 96 -4.64 -6.64 -1.28
N GLY A 97 -5.28 -6.86 -2.42
CA GLY A 97 -6.26 -7.92 -2.62
C GLY A 97 -5.67 -9.30 -2.31
N PHE A 98 -4.44 -9.59 -2.75
CA PHE A 98 -3.76 -10.84 -2.41
C PHE A 98 -3.52 -11.01 -0.92
N VAL A 99 -3.14 -9.94 -0.23
CA VAL A 99 -2.96 -9.94 1.23
C VAL A 99 -4.29 -10.15 1.94
N ASP A 100 -5.31 -9.41 1.57
CA ASP A 100 -6.65 -9.49 2.16
C ASP A 100 -7.23 -10.91 1.95
N TYR A 101 -6.98 -11.54 0.80
CA TYR A 101 -7.34 -12.94 0.53
C TYR A 101 -6.56 -13.92 1.40
N ALA A 102 -5.23 -13.77 1.51
CA ALA A 102 -4.40 -14.61 2.37
C ALA A 102 -4.79 -14.49 3.86
N MET A 103 -5.36 -13.36 4.25
CA MET A 103 -5.92 -13.10 5.58
C MET A 103 -7.38 -13.55 5.73
N GLY A 104 -8.00 -14.09 4.68
CA GLY A 104 -9.39 -14.56 4.68
C GLY A 104 -10.44 -13.44 4.78
N GLN A 105 -10.11 -12.24 4.31
CA GLN A 105 -10.97 -11.05 4.39
C GLN A 105 -11.81 -10.80 3.14
N ILE A 106 -11.39 -11.34 2.00
CA ILE A 106 -12.13 -11.28 0.73
C ILE A 106 -12.26 -12.68 0.13
N ASP A 107 -13.19 -12.83 -0.81
CA ASP A 107 -13.42 -14.07 -1.55
C ASP A 107 -12.54 -14.18 -2.81
N THR A 108 -12.57 -15.37 -3.42
CA THR A 108 -11.81 -15.66 -4.64
C THR A 108 -12.29 -14.81 -5.83
N GLU A 109 -13.59 -14.51 -5.91
CA GLU A 109 -14.17 -13.71 -7.00
C GLU A 109 -13.61 -12.28 -7.01
N THR A 110 -13.53 -11.64 -5.84
CA THR A 110 -12.91 -10.31 -5.69
C THR A 110 -11.43 -10.33 -6.06
N LEU A 111 -10.70 -11.40 -5.71
CA LEU A 111 -9.29 -11.55 -6.04
C LEU A 111 -9.09 -11.73 -7.56
N GLU A 112 -9.86 -12.60 -8.19
CA GLU A 112 -9.83 -12.85 -9.64
C GLU A 112 -10.10 -11.55 -10.41
N ARG A 113 -11.10 -10.78 -9.99
CA ARG A 113 -11.41 -9.47 -10.58
C ARG A 113 -10.25 -8.48 -10.47
N ASN A 114 -9.57 -8.41 -9.33
CA ASN A 114 -8.38 -7.58 -9.18
C ASN A 114 -7.24 -8.01 -10.11
N ALA A 115 -7.09 -9.32 -10.36
CA ALA A 115 -6.11 -9.85 -11.31
C ALA A 115 -6.48 -9.51 -12.76
N GLU A 116 -7.74 -9.68 -13.15
CA GLU A 116 -8.25 -9.33 -14.49
C GLU A 116 -8.06 -7.83 -14.78
N ILE A 117 -8.34 -6.95 -13.82
CA ILE A 117 -8.13 -5.50 -13.97
C ILE A 117 -6.66 -5.19 -14.21
N MET A 118 -5.75 -5.84 -13.49
CA MET A 118 -4.30 -5.66 -13.65
C MET A 118 -3.83 -6.13 -15.04
N GLU A 119 -4.29 -7.30 -15.48
CA GLU A 119 -3.98 -7.84 -16.82
C GLU A 119 -4.49 -6.91 -17.92
N ARG A 120 -5.71 -6.38 -17.78
CA ARG A 120 -6.34 -5.48 -18.74
C ARG A 120 -5.52 -4.20 -18.99
N VAL A 121 -4.82 -3.70 -17.97
CA VAL A 121 -3.94 -2.52 -18.11
C VAL A 121 -2.49 -2.89 -18.41
N GLY A 122 -2.17 -4.19 -18.51
CA GLY A 122 -0.83 -4.69 -18.78
C GLY A 122 0.17 -4.45 -17.65
N ALA A 123 -0.32 -4.23 -16.42
CA ALA A 123 0.53 -3.92 -15.28
C ALA A 123 1.12 -5.17 -14.63
N LYS A 124 2.25 -4.98 -13.96
CA LYS A 124 2.93 -5.99 -13.16
C LYS A 124 3.24 -5.45 -11.78
N ASP A 125 3.38 -6.35 -10.81
CA ASP A 125 3.87 -6.00 -9.48
C ASP A 125 5.18 -5.21 -9.56
N GLU A 126 6.10 -5.63 -10.44
CA GLU A 126 7.43 -5.04 -10.56
C GLU A 126 7.44 -3.62 -11.16
N ASP A 127 6.32 -3.18 -11.76
CA ASP A 127 6.20 -1.78 -12.23
C ASP A 127 6.11 -0.80 -11.05
N ARG A 128 5.82 -1.30 -9.84
CA ARG A 128 6.01 -0.57 -8.61
C ARG A 128 7.47 -0.70 -8.16
N LEU A 129 8.21 0.40 -8.26
CA LEU A 129 9.69 0.47 -8.12
C LEU A 129 10.26 -0.16 -6.84
N VAL A 130 9.48 -0.21 -5.76
CA VAL A 130 9.90 -0.76 -4.45
C VAL A 130 9.74 -2.27 -4.31
N VAL A 131 8.99 -2.94 -5.19
CA VAL A 131 8.72 -4.39 -5.09
C VAL A 131 9.99 -5.20 -5.29
N GLU A 132 10.65 -5.03 -6.44
CA GLU A 132 11.83 -5.82 -6.78
C GLU A 132 13.03 -5.57 -5.85
N PRO A 133 13.34 -4.33 -5.41
CA PRO A 133 14.34 -4.08 -4.38
C PRO A 133 14.04 -4.80 -3.05
N ALA A 134 12.78 -4.86 -2.61
CA ALA A 134 12.41 -5.56 -1.38
C ALA A 134 12.62 -7.08 -1.53
N ARG A 135 12.15 -7.67 -2.63
CA ARG A 135 12.32 -9.11 -2.94
C ARG A 135 13.81 -9.49 -3.06
N ARG A 136 14.62 -8.66 -3.73
CA ARG A 136 16.08 -8.84 -3.78
C ARG A 136 16.73 -8.72 -2.40
N ALA A 137 16.29 -7.79 -1.55
CA ALA A 137 16.82 -7.67 -0.20
C ALA A 137 16.58 -8.94 0.64
N ALA A 138 15.41 -9.58 0.51
CA ALA A 138 15.14 -10.87 1.16
C ALA A 138 16.03 -12.00 0.63
N LYS A 139 16.21 -12.10 -0.69
CA LYS A 139 17.08 -13.11 -1.31
C LYS A 139 18.55 -12.94 -0.94
N ASP A 140 19.03 -11.70 -0.89
CA ASP A 140 20.37 -11.39 -0.41
C ASP A 140 20.52 -11.72 1.07
N ALA A 141 19.49 -11.47 1.88
CA ALA A 141 19.47 -11.81 3.29
C ALA A 141 19.65 -13.32 3.50
N GLU A 142 18.94 -14.13 2.71
CA GLU A 142 19.09 -15.59 2.70
C GLU A 142 20.51 -16.00 2.28
N THR A 143 21.01 -15.46 1.17
CA THR A 143 22.34 -15.81 0.61
C THR A 143 23.47 -15.48 1.59
N ASN A 144 23.36 -14.36 2.32
CA ASN A 144 24.39 -13.91 3.26
C ASN A 144 24.13 -14.35 4.71
N GLY A 145 23.08 -15.14 4.97
CA GLY A 145 22.68 -15.55 6.32
C GLY A 145 22.25 -14.39 7.23
N LYS A 146 21.89 -13.23 6.66
CA LYS A 146 21.43 -12.04 7.39
C LYS A 146 19.92 -12.11 7.59
N GLY A 147 19.50 -12.90 8.57
CA GLY A 147 18.10 -13.08 8.98
C GLY A 147 18.02 -13.49 10.45
N TYR A 148 16.88 -14.03 10.88
CA TYR A 148 16.74 -14.58 12.23
C TYR A 148 15.90 -15.84 12.23
N GLY A 149 16.40 -16.87 12.92
CA GLY A 149 15.68 -18.13 13.07
C GLY A 149 15.38 -18.83 11.74
N GLY A 150 16.15 -18.63 10.67
CA GLY A 150 15.88 -19.21 9.34
C GLY A 150 14.74 -18.53 8.57
N ILE A 151 14.37 -17.31 8.97
CA ILE A 151 13.43 -16.45 8.26
C ILE A 151 14.22 -15.28 7.67
N TYR A 152 14.03 -15.02 6.38
CA TYR A 152 14.69 -13.95 5.63
C TYR A 152 13.63 -13.07 4.99
N CYS A 153 13.63 -11.79 5.37
CA CYS A 153 12.65 -10.81 4.94
C CYS A 153 13.37 -9.56 4.43
N GLY A 154 12.75 -8.92 3.44
CA GLY A 154 13.22 -7.69 2.84
C GLY A 154 12.14 -6.62 2.89
N ALA A 155 12.58 -5.37 2.94
CA ALA A 155 11.73 -4.21 2.76
C ALA A 155 12.46 -3.17 1.92
N ALA A 156 11.71 -2.36 1.18
CA ALA A 156 12.26 -1.23 0.43
C ALA A 156 11.30 -0.04 0.45
N ILE A 157 11.88 1.16 0.41
CA ILE A 157 11.18 2.44 0.34
C ILE A 157 11.80 3.31 -0.75
N GLU A 158 10.96 4.02 -1.47
CA GLU A 158 11.35 5.09 -2.38
C GLU A 158 11.21 6.43 -1.67
N LEU A 159 12.31 7.17 -1.57
CA LEU A 159 12.34 8.50 -0.97
C LEU A 159 11.84 9.55 -1.98
N ASN A 160 11.50 10.75 -1.48
CA ASN A 160 10.99 11.85 -2.33
C ASN A 160 11.96 12.31 -3.43
N ASP A 161 13.26 12.02 -3.29
CA ASP A 161 14.28 12.30 -4.30
C ASP A 161 14.46 11.15 -5.32
N GLY A 162 13.64 10.10 -5.23
CA GLY A 162 13.71 8.88 -6.04
C GLY A 162 14.73 7.85 -5.55
N THR A 163 15.44 8.10 -4.45
CA THR A 163 16.40 7.15 -3.90
C THR A 163 15.67 5.93 -3.32
N LEU A 164 16.09 4.73 -3.75
CA LEU A 164 15.62 3.47 -3.19
C LEU A 164 16.49 3.03 -2.02
N VAL A 165 15.88 2.85 -0.85
CA VAL A 165 16.55 2.35 0.35
C VAL A 165 15.96 1.01 0.76
N THR A 166 16.80 0.06 1.13
CA THR A 166 16.38 -1.29 1.52
C THR A 166 16.72 -1.62 2.97
N GLY A 167 16.00 -2.60 3.52
CA GLY A 167 16.25 -3.19 4.83
C GLY A 167 16.10 -4.70 4.80
N LYS A 168 16.84 -5.36 5.69
CA LYS A 168 16.87 -6.82 5.85
C LYS A 168 16.62 -7.13 7.31
N ASN A 169 15.86 -8.19 7.60
CA ASN A 169 15.67 -8.60 8.99
C ASN A 169 16.98 -9.15 9.59
N SER A 170 17.07 -9.12 10.91
CA SER A 170 18.19 -9.65 11.69
C SER A 170 17.71 -10.13 13.05
N SER A 171 18.62 -10.60 13.90
CA SER A 171 18.31 -10.91 15.29
C SER A 171 17.84 -9.69 16.10
N LEU A 172 18.21 -8.48 15.68
CA LEU A 172 17.92 -7.24 16.41
C LEU A 172 16.70 -6.50 15.87
N LEU A 173 16.48 -6.53 14.55
CA LEU A 173 15.51 -5.65 13.87
C LEU A 173 14.70 -6.43 12.83
N HIS A 174 13.43 -6.05 12.69
CA HIS A 174 12.63 -6.39 11.51
C HIS A 174 13.17 -5.70 10.25
N ALA A 175 12.79 -6.22 9.07
CA ALA A 175 13.23 -5.66 7.80
C ALA A 175 12.76 -4.19 7.62
N SER A 176 11.50 -3.91 7.96
CA SER A 176 10.92 -2.56 7.94
C SER A 176 11.64 -1.60 8.89
N SER A 177 11.95 -2.05 10.12
CA SER A 177 12.74 -1.28 11.09
C SER A 177 14.13 -0.93 10.56
N SER A 178 14.84 -1.93 10.01
CA SER A 178 16.15 -1.71 9.40
C SER A 178 16.08 -0.75 8.22
N MET A 179 15.05 -0.86 7.38
CA MET A 179 14.83 0.01 6.24
C MET A 179 14.59 1.46 6.68
N ILE A 180 13.78 1.69 7.71
CA ILE A 180 13.53 3.04 8.26
C ILE A 180 14.84 3.65 8.76
N LEU A 181 15.62 2.91 9.55
CA LEU A 181 16.91 3.40 10.05
C LEU A 181 17.88 3.73 8.91
N ASN A 182 17.91 2.91 7.87
CA ASN A 182 18.73 3.19 6.69
C ASN A 182 18.25 4.44 5.94
N ALA A 183 16.94 4.62 5.79
CA ALA A 183 16.35 5.76 5.10
C ALA A 183 16.64 7.07 5.83
N ILE A 184 16.44 7.12 7.15
CA ILE A 184 16.73 8.33 7.93
C ILE A 184 18.22 8.62 8.06
N LYS A 185 19.10 7.60 8.06
CA LYS A 185 20.56 7.82 7.96
C LYS A 185 20.88 8.52 6.64
N HIS A 186 20.34 8.02 5.54
CA HIS A 186 20.54 8.59 4.21
C HIS A 186 20.07 10.06 4.14
N LEU A 187 18.82 10.32 4.57
CA LEU A 187 18.24 11.67 4.59
C LEU A 187 18.98 12.65 5.52
N ALA A 188 19.63 12.14 6.57
CA ALA A 188 20.45 12.94 7.50
C ALA A 188 21.91 13.10 7.04
N GLY A 189 22.30 12.48 5.91
CA GLY A 189 23.69 12.47 5.43
C GLY A 189 24.66 11.73 6.35
N LEU A 190 24.15 10.78 7.14
CA LEU A 190 24.94 9.99 8.09
C LEU A 190 25.53 8.75 7.41
N PRO A 191 26.74 8.32 7.78
CA PRO A 191 27.37 7.16 7.17
C PRO A 191 26.65 5.87 7.58
N ASP A 192 26.62 4.88 6.69
CA ASP A 192 25.83 3.66 6.88
C ASP A 192 26.26 2.84 8.12
N ASN A 193 27.55 2.85 8.44
CA ASN A 193 28.12 2.16 9.60
C ASN A 193 27.88 2.89 10.94
N MET A 194 27.21 4.04 10.94
CA MET A 194 26.89 4.75 12.16
C MET A 194 25.78 4.05 12.94
N ILE A 195 26.07 3.71 14.19
CA ILE A 195 25.11 3.08 15.09
C ILE A 195 24.22 4.16 15.69
N LEU A 196 22.94 4.16 15.32
CA LEU A 196 21.94 5.06 15.87
C LEU A 196 21.29 4.51 17.14
N LEU A 197 21.24 3.19 17.30
CA LEU A 197 20.65 2.51 18.45
C LEU A 197 21.75 1.78 19.22
N PRO A 198 22.17 2.31 20.39
CA PRO A 198 23.10 1.64 21.28
C PRO A 198 22.62 0.24 21.69
N GLU A 199 23.54 -0.72 21.78
CA GLU A 199 23.24 -2.12 22.12
C GLU A 199 22.48 -2.26 23.43
N ASN A 200 22.82 -1.49 24.46
CA ASN A 200 22.15 -1.54 25.76
C ASN A 200 20.64 -1.20 25.70
N ILE A 201 20.23 -0.34 24.76
CA ILE A 201 18.80 -0.03 24.55
C ILE A 201 18.10 -1.23 23.92
N ILE A 202 18.73 -1.81 22.88
CA ILE A 202 18.20 -2.99 22.19
C ILE A 202 18.08 -4.17 23.17
N ASP A 203 19.13 -4.44 23.94
CA ASP A 203 19.17 -5.52 24.94
C ASP A 203 18.09 -5.35 26.00
N SER A 204 17.83 -4.11 26.45
CA SER A 204 16.79 -3.83 27.43
C SER A 204 15.39 -4.14 26.90
N VAL A 205 15.11 -3.76 25.64
CA VAL A 205 13.83 -4.06 24.97
C VAL A 205 13.71 -5.56 24.71
N THR A 206 14.77 -6.19 24.23
CA THR A 206 14.81 -7.63 23.98
C THR A 206 14.61 -8.45 25.26
N HIS A 207 15.25 -8.08 26.37
CA HIS A 207 15.06 -8.71 27.68
C HIS A 207 13.61 -8.56 28.16
N LEU A 208 13.02 -7.37 28.04
CA LEU A 208 11.61 -7.16 28.35
C LEU A 208 10.71 -8.10 27.53
N LYS A 209 10.89 -8.16 26.21
CA LYS A 209 10.07 -8.99 25.33
C LYS A 209 10.22 -10.47 25.64
N LYS A 210 11.46 -10.95 25.75
CA LYS A 210 11.77 -12.38 25.82
C LYS A 210 11.66 -12.93 27.23
N ASP A 211 12.30 -12.29 28.20
CA ASP A 211 12.53 -12.86 29.52
C ASP A 211 11.45 -12.44 30.53
N ILE A 212 10.87 -11.25 30.37
CA ILE A 212 9.80 -10.75 31.25
C ILE A 212 8.41 -11.07 30.67
N LEU A 213 8.18 -10.74 29.39
CA LEU A 213 6.88 -10.92 28.74
C LEU A 213 6.70 -12.29 28.06
N ASN A 214 7.71 -13.16 28.11
CA ASN A 214 7.70 -14.50 27.51
C ASN A 214 7.35 -14.51 26.00
N GLY A 215 7.75 -13.45 25.30
CA GLY A 215 7.59 -13.28 23.86
C GLY A 215 8.51 -14.21 23.06
N LYS A 216 8.03 -14.65 21.90
CA LYS A 216 8.77 -15.55 20.99
C LYS A 216 9.81 -14.83 20.13
N ASN A 217 9.61 -13.54 19.85
CA ASN A 217 10.45 -12.73 18.97
C ASN A 217 11.19 -11.66 19.76
N ALA A 218 12.52 -11.67 19.63
CA ALA A 218 13.43 -10.75 20.31
C ALA A 218 13.74 -9.47 19.51
N SER A 219 13.50 -9.50 18.20
CA SER A 219 13.75 -8.39 17.28
C SER A 219 12.75 -7.27 17.45
N LEU A 220 13.19 -6.03 17.23
CA LEU A 220 12.37 -4.84 17.33
C LEU A 220 11.57 -4.61 16.04
N ASP A 221 10.26 -4.41 16.20
CA ASP A 221 9.38 -3.92 15.15
C ASP A 221 9.52 -2.40 14.94
N VAL A 222 8.80 -1.84 13.97
CA VAL A 222 8.91 -0.40 13.66
C VAL A 222 8.53 0.47 14.87
N GLU A 223 7.43 0.17 15.56
CA GLU A 223 6.98 0.98 16.69
C GLU A 223 8.01 1.00 17.82
N GLU A 224 8.53 -0.16 18.18
CA GLU A 224 9.59 -0.30 19.19
C GLU A 224 10.89 0.41 18.75
N THR A 225 11.23 0.33 17.47
CA THR A 225 12.41 0.99 16.88
C THR A 225 12.30 2.51 16.97
N LEU A 226 11.12 3.08 16.71
CA LEU A 226 10.88 4.51 16.82
C LEU A 226 11.01 5.00 18.27
N ILE A 227 10.50 4.23 19.23
CA ILE A 227 10.62 4.52 20.66
C ILE A 227 12.11 4.45 21.08
N ALA A 228 12.82 3.39 20.69
CA ALA A 228 14.23 3.22 20.98
C ALA A 228 15.08 4.37 20.38
N LEU A 229 14.76 4.80 19.16
CA LEU A 229 15.43 5.93 18.50
C LEU A 229 15.20 7.24 19.25
N ALA A 230 13.96 7.50 19.69
CA ALA A 230 13.63 8.69 20.48
C ALA A 230 14.38 8.73 21.82
N ILE A 231 14.51 7.58 22.49
CA ILE A 231 15.32 7.47 23.72
C ILE A 231 16.80 7.71 23.41
N SER A 232 17.33 7.08 22.35
CA SER A 232 18.73 7.27 21.97
C SER A 232 19.05 8.72 21.62
N ALA A 233 18.11 9.45 21.05
CA ALA A 233 18.29 10.84 20.64
C ALA A 233 18.60 11.79 21.81
N ILE A 234 18.28 11.42 23.05
CA ILE A 234 18.58 12.20 24.26
C ILE A 234 20.10 12.37 24.45
N SER A 235 20.89 11.35 24.14
CA SER A 235 22.34 11.32 24.38
C SER A 235 23.19 11.07 23.13
N ASN A 236 22.56 10.82 21.98
CA ASN A 236 23.22 10.59 20.69
C ASN A 236 22.80 11.67 19.67
N PRO A 237 23.66 12.68 19.41
CA PRO A 237 23.36 13.73 18.43
C PRO A 237 23.03 13.21 17.03
N ALA A 238 23.65 12.10 16.60
CA ALA A 238 23.34 11.50 15.30
C ALA A 238 21.93 10.88 15.27
N ALA A 239 21.52 10.22 16.35
CA ALA A 239 20.15 9.72 16.48
C ALA A 239 19.13 10.87 16.50
N GLN A 240 19.44 11.99 17.15
CA GLN A 240 18.61 13.19 17.10
C GLN A 240 18.48 13.76 15.68
N MET A 241 19.58 13.83 14.92
CA MET A 241 19.54 14.27 13.52
C MET A 241 18.66 13.34 12.68
N ALA A 242 18.83 12.03 12.82
CA ALA A 242 18.03 11.04 12.11
C ALA A 242 16.55 11.08 12.49
N LEU A 243 16.22 11.28 13.77
CA LEU A 243 14.85 11.39 14.27
C LEU A 243 14.08 12.54 13.59
N GLN A 244 14.74 13.67 13.33
CA GLN A 244 14.13 14.81 12.64
C GLN A 244 13.77 14.52 11.18
N LYS A 245 14.33 13.48 10.58
CA LYS A 245 14.08 13.07 9.18
C LYS A 245 12.88 12.17 8.99
N LEU A 246 12.27 11.67 10.07
CA LEU A 246 11.11 10.78 9.98
C LEU A 246 9.92 11.39 9.24
N THR A 247 9.71 12.71 9.36
CA THR A 247 8.61 13.41 8.68
C THR A 247 8.77 13.45 7.16
N GLU A 248 9.99 13.30 6.66
CA GLU A 248 10.29 13.26 5.22
C GLU A 248 9.89 11.92 4.59
N LEU A 249 9.59 10.89 5.39
CA LEU A 249 9.07 9.59 4.92
C LEU A 249 7.56 9.59 4.62
N ASN A 250 6.88 10.69 4.93
CA ASN A 250 5.43 10.82 4.71
C ASN A 250 5.09 10.71 3.22
N ASN A 251 4.09 9.88 2.89
CA ASN A 251 3.66 9.54 1.54
C ASN A 251 4.72 8.85 0.66
N CYS A 252 5.85 8.42 1.24
CA CYS A 252 6.78 7.55 0.52
C CYS A 252 6.15 6.18 0.28
N GLU A 253 6.46 5.60 -0.88
CA GLU A 253 5.99 4.27 -1.25
C GLU A 253 6.94 3.22 -0.68
N MET A 254 6.40 2.17 -0.07
CA MET A 254 7.19 1.04 0.43
C MET A 254 6.59 -0.31 0.02
N HIS A 255 7.46 -1.32 -0.01
CA HIS A 255 7.08 -2.72 -0.12
C HIS A 255 7.79 -3.60 0.91
N SER A 256 7.09 -4.60 1.44
CA SER A 256 7.61 -5.63 2.34
C SER A 256 7.39 -7.02 1.74
N THR A 257 8.36 -7.92 1.86
CA THR A 257 8.23 -9.30 1.34
C THR A 257 7.38 -10.21 2.24
N HIS A 258 6.69 -9.64 3.22
CA HIS A 258 5.79 -10.33 4.14
C HIS A 258 4.76 -9.36 4.70
N ILE A 259 3.62 -9.91 5.12
CA ILE A 259 2.55 -9.21 5.83
C ILE A 259 3.13 -8.63 7.14
N PRO A 260 3.11 -7.30 7.32
CA PRO A 260 3.65 -6.66 8.52
C PRO A 260 3.01 -7.17 9.81
N THR A 261 3.81 -7.24 10.88
CA THR A 261 3.26 -7.51 12.21
C THR A 261 2.46 -6.29 12.71
N PRO A 262 1.56 -6.43 13.72
CA PRO A 262 0.80 -5.29 14.24
C PRO A 262 1.67 -4.11 14.71
N GLY A 263 2.84 -4.37 15.30
CA GLY A 263 3.78 -3.31 15.70
C GLY A 263 4.45 -2.61 14.52
N ASP A 264 4.80 -3.36 13.47
CA ASP A 264 5.29 -2.77 12.22
C ASP A 264 4.21 -1.90 11.56
N GLU A 265 3.00 -2.45 11.42
CA GLU A 265 1.87 -1.75 10.79
C GLU A 265 1.52 -0.46 11.53
N ALA A 266 1.47 -0.51 12.87
CA ALA A 266 1.20 0.67 13.70
C ALA A 266 2.28 1.75 13.52
N GLY A 267 3.56 1.36 13.50
CA GLY A 267 4.67 2.26 13.28
C GLY A 267 4.66 2.91 11.89
N LEU A 268 4.48 2.10 10.84
CA LEU A 268 4.41 2.56 9.45
C LEU A 268 3.24 3.52 9.21
N ARG A 269 2.07 3.21 9.80
CA ARG A 269 0.88 4.07 9.73
C ARG A 269 1.11 5.43 10.39
N LYS A 270 1.78 5.47 11.55
CA LYS A 270 2.13 6.73 12.23
C LYS A 270 3.07 7.60 11.38
N LEU A 271 3.94 6.97 10.59
CA LEU A 271 4.82 7.64 9.63
C LEU A 271 4.13 8.03 8.31
N LYS A 272 2.88 7.61 8.10
CA LYS A 272 2.10 7.85 6.87
C LYS A 272 2.81 7.34 5.61
N ILE A 273 3.43 6.17 5.72
CA ILE A 273 4.06 5.48 4.58
C ILE A 273 2.99 4.68 3.83
N ASN A 274 3.04 4.70 2.50
CA ASN A 274 2.14 3.93 1.64
C ASN A 274 2.69 2.50 1.48
N VAL A 275 2.11 1.56 2.23
CA VAL A 275 2.61 0.18 2.34
C VAL A 275 1.91 -0.77 1.36
N THR A 276 2.73 -1.60 0.72
CA THR A 276 2.29 -2.83 0.03
C THR A 276 3.13 -4.00 0.54
N CYS A 277 2.67 -5.24 0.36
CA CYS A 277 3.46 -6.40 0.73
C CYS A 277 3.09 -7.65 -0.06
N ASP A 278 4.02 -8.59 -0.16
CA ASP A 278 3.74 -9.94 -0.63
C ASP A 278 2.79 -10.66 0.36
N PRO A 279 1.90 -11.55 -0.13
CA PRO A 279 0.91 -12.28 0.69
C PRO A 279 1.53 -13.45 1.47
N LEU A 280 2.68 -13.21 2.10
CA LEU A 280 3.46 -14.20 2.84
C LEU A 280 3.52 -13.84 4.32
N PHE A 281 3.36 -14.82 5.19
CA PHE A 281 3.56 -14.63 6.62
C PHE A 281 5.05 -14.76 6.99
N SER A 282 5.50 -13.99 7.99
CA SER A 282 6.85 -14.11 8.56
C SER A 282 6.99 -15.37 9.44
N SER A 283 6.86 -16.56 8.85
CA SER A 283 6.93 -17.83 9.57
C SER A 283 7.63 -18.91 8.74
N LYS A 284 8.15 -19.93 9.43
CA LYS A 284 8.72 -21.13 8.77
C LYS A 284 7.70 -22.03 8.07
N ARG A 285 6.40 -21.77 8.25
CA ARG A 285 5.34 -22.72 7.94
C ARG A 285 4.25 -22.02 7.16
N LEU A 286 4.42 -21.90 5.85
CA LEU A 286 3.33 -21.85 4.88
C LEU A 286 3.84 -21.99 3.43
N PHE A 287 4.92 -22.75 3.22
CA PHE A 287 5.10 -23.43 1.94
C PHE A 287 4.31 -24.73 2.02
N VAL A 288 3.05 -24.71 1.60
CA VAL A 288 2.44 -25.90 1.04
C VAL A 288 2.84 -25.88 -0.43
N SER A 289 4.06 -26.36 -0.70
CA SER A 289 4.41 -26.80 -2.05
C SER A 289 3.53 -28.02 -2.37
N GLU A 290 2.94 -28.00 -3.57
CA GLU A 290 2.06 -29.02 -4.17
C GLU A 290 2.44 -30.48 -3.85
#